data_AF-A0A0H2S9J4-F1
#
_entry.id   AF-A0A0H2S9J4-F1
#
_cell.length_a   1.000
_cell.length_b   1.000
_cell.length_c   1.000
_cell.angle_alpha   90.00
_cell.angle_beta   90.00
_cell.angle_gamma   90.00
#
_symmetry.space_group_name_H-M   'P 1'
#
loop_
_entity.id
_entity.type
_entity.pdbx_description
1 polymer ?
#
loop_
_entity_poly.entity_id
_entity_poly.type
_entity_poly.pdbx_seq_one_letter_code
_entity_poly.pdbx_strand_id
1 'polypeptide(L)'
;MTQQPNERGEETPVSPPIPITAPQTGTYSLYNIGAEKYLDVQGGRLGDGTSIFAFNLNDPPTENQKWKFVRQSPDGLICTLQSAHANGFIYAISLVKGTALVQSQTPVVWQLEPCGENAFRRILGHRPSFK
;
A
#
# COMPACT_ATOMS: atom_id res chain seq x y z
N MET A 1 3.65 -58.64 25.96
CA MET A 1 4.37 -57.42 26.42
C MET A 1 5.74 -57.51 25.76
N THR A 2 6.09 -56.70 24.78
CA THR A 2 6.34 -55.25 24.89
C THR A 2 6.10 -54.57 23.53
N GLN A 3 5.38 -53.44 23.52
CA GLN A 3 5.35 -52.53 22.39
C GLN A 3 6.61 -51.65 22.42
N GLN A 4 7.19 -51.36 21.25
CA GLN A 4 8.25 -50.35 21.09
C GLN A 4 7.66 -48.93 21.31
N PRO A 5 8.41 -47.95 21.84
CA PRO A 5 7.88 -46.61 22.06
C PRO A 5 7.89 -45.78 20.77
N ASN A 6 6.78 -45.09 20.51
CA ASN A 6 6.65 -44.07 19.48
C ASN A 6 7.46 -42.81 19.88
N GLU A 7 8.52 -42.50 19.14
CA GLU A 7 9.15 -41.19 19.17
C GLU A 7 8.32 -40.24 18.29
N ARG A 8 7.32 -39.59 18.89
CA ARG A 8 6.62 -38.47 18.27
C ARG A 8 7.49 -37.23 18.49
N GLY A 9 8.22 -36.81 17.45
CA GLY A 9 8.99 -35.57 17.47
C GLY A 9 8.11 -34.39 17.89
N GLU A 10 8.62 -33.59 18.82
CA GLU A 10 8.03 -32.30 19.19
C GLU A 10 8.16 -31.37 17.98
N GLU A 11 7.07 -31.18 17.24
CA GLU A 11 6.97 -30.07 16.31
C GLU A 11 7.01 -28.78 17.13
N THR A 12 8.09 -28.01 17.00
CA THR A 12 8.18 -26.65 17.53
C THR A 12 6.92 -25.88 17.13
N PRO A 13 6.21 -25.20 18.04
CA PRO A 13 5.02 -24.45 17.66
C PRO A 13 5.44 -23.39 16.65
N VAL A 14 4.99 -23.53 15.40
CA VAL A 14 5.01 -22.44 14.43
C VAL A 14 4.19 -21.31 15.07
N SER A 15 4.87 -20.26 15.52
CA SER A 15 4.21 -19.05 16.01
C SER A 15 3.11 -18.67 15.02
N PRO A 16 1.87 -18.39 15.48
CA PRO A 16 0.81 -18.01 14.57
C PRO A 16 1.30 -16.82 13.73
N PRO A 17 1.00 -16.78 12.42
CA PRO A 17 1.35 -15.62 11.60
C PRO A 17 0.74 -14.39 12.28
N ILE A 18 1.59 -13.41 12.62
CA ILE A 18 1.14 -12.14 13.19
C ILE A 18 0.03 -11.61 12.27
N PRO A 19 -1.19 -11.32 12.79
CA PRO A 19 -2.24 -10.78 11.96
C PRO A 19 -1.78 -9.41 11.44
N ILE A 20 -1.38 -9.35 10.17
CA ILE A 20 -0.97 -8.10 9.55
C ILE A 20 -2.23 -7.23 9.43
N THR A 21 -2.30 -6.22 10.29
CA THR A 21 -3.47 -5.34 10.38
C THR A 21 -3.36 -4.25 9.33
N ALA A 22 -4.44 -4.00 8.57
CA ALA A 22 -4.46 -2.92 7.60
C ALA A 22 -4.26 -1.54 8.26
N PRO A 23 -3.69 -0.54 7.57
CA PRO A 23 -3.52 0.81 8.12
C PRO A 23 -4.86 1.42 8.51
N GLN A 24 -4.91 2.22 9.57
CA GLN A 24 -6.11 3.01 9.89
C GLN A 24 -6.29 4.14 8.87
N THR A 25 -7.51 4.70 8.79
CA THR A 25 -7.70 5.94 8.02
C THR A 25 -6.85 7.06 8.63
N GLY A 26 -6.07 7.76 7.81
CA GLY A 26 -5.12 8.75 8.29
C GLY A 26 -4.20 9.29 7.20
N THR A 27 -3.26 10.15 7.58
CA THR A 27 -2.26 10.73 6.67
C THR A 27 -0.92 10.03 6.87
N TYR A 28 -0.34 9.52 5.79
CA TYR A 28 0.89 8.74 5.80
C TYR A 28 1.89 9.24 4.76
N SER A 29 3.17 8.97 4.99
CA SER A 29 4.16 8.94 3.91
C SER A 29 4.28 7.49 3.42
N LEU A 30 4.31 7.30 2.10
CA LEU A 30 4.39 5.97 1.49
C LEU A 30 5.84 5.70 1.07
N TYR A 31 6.47 4.72 1.70
CA TYR A 31 7.85 4.33 1.40
C TYR A 31 7.87 3.18 0.38
N ASN A 32 8.56 3.39 -0.73
CA ASN A 32 8.82 2.37 -1.73
C ASN A 32 10.10 1.61 -1.36
N ILE A 33 9.91 0.40 -0.83
CA ILE A 33 11.00 -0.50 -0.41
C ILE A 33 12.00 -0.76 -1.54
N GLY A 34 11.52 -0.93 -2.78
CA GLY A 34 12.40 -1.26 -3.92
C GLY A 34 13.21 -0.07 -4.46
N ALA A 35 12.82 1.16 -4.14
CA ALA A 35 13.51 2.38 -4.57
C ALA A 35 14.19 3.14 -3.41
N GLU A 36 13.99 2.67 -2.18
CA GLU A 36 14.45 3.29 -0.94
C GLU A 36 14.06 4.77 -0.80
N LYS A 37 12.86 5.10 -1.27
CA LYS A 37 12.38 6.47 -1.48
C LYS A 37 10.90 6.59 -1.19
N TYR A 38 10.45 7.82 -0.97
CA TYR A 38 9.05 8.14 -0.69
C TYR A 38 8.29 8.52 -1.94
N LEU A 39 7.00 8.23 -1.95
CA LEU A 39 6.12 8.61 -3.04
C LEU A 39 5.82 10.11 -3.00
N ASP A 40 6.13 10.80 -4.10
CA ASP A 40 6.14 12.27 -4.21
C ASP A 40 5.32 12.73 -5.44
N VAL A 41 4.48 13.75 -5.27
CA VAL A 41 3.81 14.47 -6.37
C VAL A 41 4.77 15.49 -6.96
N GLN A 42 5.08 15.36 -8.26
CA GLN A 42 6.04 16.22 -8.96
C GLN A 42 5.79 17.72 -8.76
N GLY A 43 6.72 18.33 -8.02
CA GLY A 43 6.70 19.76 -7.71
C GLY A 43 5.47 20.22 -6.93
N GLY A 44 4.74 19.30 -6.29
CA GLY A 44 3.47 19.61 -5.60
C GLY A 44 2.36 20.14 -6.51
N ARG A 45 2.42 19.88 -7.81
CA ARG A 45 1.40 20.38 -8.75
C ARG A 45 0.02 19.77 -8.45
N LEU A 46 -1.04 20.49 -8.81
CA LEU A 46 -2.43 20.10 -8.51
C LEU A 46 -3.15 19.41 -9.68
N GLY A 47 -2.50 19.35 -10.84
CA GLY A 47 -3.14 18.97 -12.11
C GLY A 47 -3.34 17.46 -12.24
N ASP A 48 -4.45 17.07 -12.87
CA ASP A 48 -4.63 15.70 -13.38
C ASP A 48 -3.48 15.31 -14.30
N GLY A 49 -3.01 14.07 -14.22
CA GLY A 49 -1.84 13.61 -14.99
C GLY A 49 -0.50 14.07 -14.45
N THR A 50 -0.43 14.86 -13.37
CA THR A 50 0.84 15.21 -12.72
C THR A 50 1.56 13.95 -12.28
N SER A 51 2.84 13.82 -12.62
CA SER A 51 3.64 12.64 -12.30
C SER A 51 3.76 12.41 -10.78
N ILE A 52 3.64 11.16 -10.38
CA ILE A 52 3.94 10.67 -9.04
C ILE A 52 5.14 9.73 -9.15
N PHE A 53 6.21 10.01 -8.40
CA PHE A 53 7.48 9.32 -8.54
C PHE A 53 8.14 9.10 -7.18
N ALA A 54 9.18 8.28 -7.15
CA ALA A 54 9.93 8.01 -5.93
C ALA A 54 11.01 9.10 -5.74
N PHE A 55 11.00 9.78 -4.60
CA PHE A 55 11.92 10.84 -4.25
C PHE A 55 12.47 10.68 -2.82
N ASN A 56 13.58 11.33 -2.51
CA ASN A 56 14.11 11.33 -1.14
C ASN A 56 13.09 11.97 -0.20
N LEU A 57 13.11 11.59 1.09
CA LEU A 57 12.28 12.26 2.09
C LEU A 57 12.60 13.76 2.07
N ASN A 58 11.57 14.59 1.93
CA ASN A 58 11.75 16.03 1.96
C ASN A 58 12.09 16.48 3.38
N ASP A 59 13.08 17.37 3.48
CA ASP A 59 13.51 18.03 4.71
C ASP A 59 13.59 19.56 4.46
N PRO A 60 12.70 20.37 5.05
CA PRO A 60 11.63 19.97 5.97
C PRO A 60 10.52 19.16 5.28
N PRO A 61 9.72 18.39 6.03
CA PRO A 61 8.60 17.63 5.47
C PRO A 61 7.59 18.53 4.73
N THR A 62 7.18 18.10 3.55
CA THR A 62 6.20 18.81 2.71
C THR A 62 5.00 17.93 2.36
N GLU A 63 3.87 18.57 2.07
CA GLU A 63 2.58 17.89 1.83
C GLU A 63 2.54 17.06 0.53
N ASN A 64 3.44 17.30 -0.43
CA ASN A 64 3.51 16.50 -1.67
C ASN A 64 4.08 15.08 -1.46
N GLN A 65 4.51 14.72 -0.24
CA GLN A 65 4.87 13.36 0.20
C GLN A 65 3.91 12.80 1.26
N LYS A 66 2.73 13.41 1.39
CA LYS A 66 1.68 13.02 2.34
C LYS A 66 0.44 12.54 1.59
N TRP A 67 -0.07 11.39 2.02
CA TRP A 67 -1.16 10.66 1.39
C TRP A 67 -2.23 10.36 2.43
N LYS A 68 -3.45 10.86 2.20
CA LYS A 68 -4.65 10.51 2.94
C LYS A 68 -5.08 9.11 2.51
N PHE A 69 -4.89 8.14 3.40
CA PHE A 69 -5.38 6.78 3.27
C PHE A 69 -6.80 6.71 3.84
N VAL A 70 -7.76 6.25 3.05
CA VAL A 70 -9.15 6.09 3.49
C VAL A 70 -9.63 4.68 3.19
N ARG A 71 -9.95 3.91 4.24
CA ARG A 71 -10.53 2.58 4.10
C ARG A 71 -11.87 2.64 3.35
N GLN A 72 -12.07 1.68 2.46
CA GLN A 72 -13.30 1.46 1.68
C GLN A 72 -13.91 0.07 1.97
N SER A 73 -13.25 -0.74 2.80
CA SER A 73 -13.73 -2.05 3.26
C SER A 73 -13.55 -2.20 4.79
N PRO A 74 -14.35 -3.06 5.45
CA PRO A 74 -14.21 -3.31 6.89
C PRO A 74 -12.84 -3.85 7.30
N ASP A 75 -12.21 -4.68 6.46
CA ASP A 75 -10.87 -5.23 6.68
C ASP A 75 -9.74 -4.21 6.41
N GLY A 76 -10.08 -3.05 5.81
CA GLY A 76 -9.14 -1.98 5.46
C GLY A 76 -8.20 -2.28 4.29
N LEU A 77 -8.38 -3.41 3.59
CA LEU A 77 -7.54 -3.79 2.45
C LEU A 77 -7.99 -3.20 1.12
N ILE A 78 -9.16 -2.58 1.08
CA ILE A 78 -9.61 -1.73 -0.03
C ILE A 78 -9.54 -0.29 0.44
N CYS A 79 -8.85 0.58 -0.28
CA CYS A 79 -8.64 1.98 0.12
C CYS A 79 -8.59 2.96 -1.05
N THR A 80 -8.69 4.25 -0.75
CA THR A 80 -8.22 5.33 -1.63
C THR A 80 -6.97 5.97 -1.03
N LEU A 81 -6.12 6.52 -1.91
CA LEU A 81 -4.90 7.25 -1.55
C LEU A 81 -4.94 8.61 -2.24
N GLN A 82 -5.30 9.64 -1.48
CA GLN A 82 -5.41 11.02 -1.97
C GLN A 82 -4.20 11.83 -1.52
N SER A 83 -3.63 12.64 -2.41
CA SER A 83 -2.61 13.61 -2.02
C SER A 83 -3.16 14.58 -0.98
N ALA A 84 -2.43 14.78 0.11
CA ALA A 84 -2.81 15.74 1.14
C ALA A 84 -2.71 17.20 0.65
N HIS A 85 -1.80 17.45 -0.29
CA HIS A 85 -1.59 18.76 -0.92
C HIS A 85 -2.50 19.01 -2.12
N ALA A 86 -2.57 18.04 -3.02
CA ALA A 86 -3.02 18.26 -4.39
C ALA A 86 -4.42 17.70 -4.70
N ASN A 87 -5.10 17.14 -3.69
CA ASN A 87 -6.43 16.51 -3.76
C ASN A 87 -6.62 15.40 -4.82
N GLY A 88 -5.64 15.15 -5.69
CA GLY A 88 -5.66 14.05 -6.65
C GLY A 88 -5.26 12.71 -6.02
N PHE A 89 -5.81 11.63 -6.57
CA PHE A 89 -5.60 10.25 -6.17
C PHE A 89 -4.44 9.62 -6.94
N ILE A 90 -3.80 8.62 -6.35
CA ILE A 90 -2.80 7.82 -7.08
C ILE A 90 -3.52 7.02 -8.17
N TYR A 91 -3.15 7.24 -9.42
CA TYR A 91 -3.62 6.51 -10.57
C TYR A 91 -2.45 5.88 -11.33
N ALA A 92 -2.61 4.62 -11.74
CA ALA A 92 -1.68 3.97 -12.66
C ALA A 92 -2.31 3.94 -14.05
N ILE A 93 -1.67 4.59 -15.02
CA ILE A 93 -2.17 4.73 -16.40
C ILE A 93 -2.30 3.35 -17.09
N SER A 94 -1.48 2.39 -16.68
CA SER A 94 -1.49 0.99 -17.12
C SER A 94 -1.00 0.09 -15.97
N LEU A 95 -1.31 -1.20 -16.07
CA LEU A 95 -0.92 -2.23 -15.11
C LEU A 95 0.39 -2.95 -15.51
N VAL A 96 1.06 -2.48 -16.56
CA VAL A 96 2.34 -3.02 -17.02
C VAL A 96 3.47 -2.52 -16.11
N LYS A 97 4.44 -3.39 -15.81
CA LYS A 97 5.65 -3.02 -15.05
C LYS A 97 6.35 -1.83 -15.72
N GLY A 98 6.70 -0.83 -14.92
CA GLY A 98 7.34 0.41 -15.41
C GLY A 98 6.37 1.54 -15.79
N THR A 99 5.05 1.32 -15.69
CA THR A 99 4.08 2.39 -15.89
C THR A 99 4.25 3.49 -14.83
N ALA A 100 4.27 4.74 -15.28
CA ALA A 100 4.20 5.91 -14.42
C ALA A 100 2.91 5.93 -13.59
N LEU A 101 3.04 6.37 -12.33
CA LEU A 101 1.91 6.80 -11.52
C LEU A 101 1.68 8.29 -11.79
N VAL A 102 0.42 8.68 -11.84
CA VAL A 102 0.01 10.09 -11.98
C VAL A 102 -1.13 10.40 -11.04
N GLN A 103 -1.36 11.69 -10.81
CA GLN A 103 -2.56 12.14 -10.14
C GLN A 103 -3.80 11.92 -11.02
N SER A 104 -4.88 11.48 -10.40
CA SER A 104 -6.22 11.55 -10.97
C SER A 104 -7.16 12.36 -10.09
N GLN A 105 -7.98 13.23 -10.66
CA GLN A 105 -9.07 13.88 -9.91
C GLN A 105 -10.28 12.96 -9.69
N THR A 106 -10.31 11.81 -10.38
CA THR A 106 -11.30 10.77 -10.10
C THR A 106 -10.76 9.86 -8.99
N PRO A 107 -11.57 9.53 -7.95
CA PRO A 107 -11.16 8.58 -6.93
C PRO A 107 -10.75 7.23 -7.53
N VAL A 108 -9.55 6.77 -7.16
CA VAL A 108 -9.02 5.46 -7.55
C VAL A 108 -8.97 4.57 -6.32
N VAL A 109 -9.62 3.43 -6.43
CA VAL A 109 -9.64 2.40 -5.39
C VAL A 109 -8.47 1.44 -5.61
N TRP A 110 -7.75 1.17 -4.53
CA TRP A 110 -6.63 0.24 -4.47
C TRP A 110 -7.00 -0.94 -3.59
N GLN A 111 -6.66 -2.14 -4.06
CA GLN A 111 -6.71 -3.36 -3.26
C GLN A 111 -5.29 -3.71 -2.83
N LEU A 112 -5.12 -3.96 -1.53
CA LEU A 112 -3.85 -4.20 -0.88
C LEU A 112 -3.74 -5.66 -0.43
N GLU A 113 -2.56 -6.22 -0.64
CA GLU A 113 -2.13 -7.50 -0.08
C GLU A 113 -1.06 -7.24 0.99
N PRO A 114 -1.27 -7.69 2.23
CA PRO A 114 -0.23 -7.66 3.25
C PRO A 114 0.97 -8.53 2.84
N CYS A 115 2.18 -7.97 2.89
CA CYS A 115 3.41 -8.71 2.60
C CYS A 115 4.50 -8.56 3.68
N GLY A 116 4.14 -7.96 4.82
CA GLY A 116 5.02 -7.72 5.97
C GLY A 116 4.38 -6.72 6.93
N GLU A 117 5.04 -6.47 8.06
CA GLU A 117 4.60 -5.44 9.00
C GLU A 117 4.63 -4.05 8.33
N ASN A 118 3.48 -3.37 8.31
CA ASN A 118 3.29 -2.09 7.61
C ASN A 118 3.70 -2.09 6.12
N ALA A 119 3.77 -3.27 5.50
CA ALA A 119 4.19 -3.45 4.11
C ALA A 119 3.07 -4.09 3.30
N PHE A 120 2.70 -3.41 2.21
CA PHE A 120 1.58 -3.82 1.37
C PHE A 120 1.97 -3.75 -0.10
N ARG A 121 1.45 -4.70 -0.87
CA ARG A 121 1.53 -4.70 -2.33
C ARG A 121 0.16 -4.38 -2.90
N ARG A 122 0.12 -3.67 -4.02
CA ARG A 122 -1.11 -3.56 -4.79
C ARG A 122 -1.41 -4.89 -5.46
N ILE A 123 -2.65 -5.37 -5.37
CA ILE A 123 -3.15 -6.46 -6.21
C ILE A 123 -3.55 -5.88 -7.58
N LEU A 124 -2.94 -6.38 -8.64
CA LEU A 124 -3.32 -6.10 -10.03
C LEU A 124 -4.35 -7.16 -10.45
N GLY A 125 -5.63 -6.80 -10.66
CA GLY A 125 -6.54 -7.72 -11.36
C GLY A 125 -8.01 -7.72 -10.98
N HIS A 126 -8.45 -7.09 -9.89
CA HIS A 126 -9.88 -6.96 -9.63
C HIS A 126 -10.33 -5.51 -9.78
N ARG A 127 -11.08 -5.24 -10.87
CA ARG A 127 -12.05 -4.14 -10.84
C ARG A 127 -13.03 -4.48 -9.71
N PRO A 128 -13.24 -3.60 -8.72
CA PRO A 128 -14.32 -3.81 -7.79
C PRO A 128 -15.62 -3.83 -8.61
N SER A 129 -16.28 -4.98 -8.63
CA SER A 129 -17.66 -5.07 -9.12
C SER A 129 -18.54 -4.44 -8.06
N PHE A 130 -18.81 -3.14 -8.17
CA PHE A 130 -19.88 -2.54 -7.38
C PHE A 130 -21.21 -3.07 -7.98
N LYS A 131 -21.96 -3.82 -7.18
CA LYS A 131 -23.38 -4.10 -7.43
C LYS A 131 -24.21 -2.93 -6.93
#